data_AF-A0A2N2DZJ4-F1
#
_entry.id   AF-A0A2N2DZJ4-F1
#
_cell.length_a   1.000
_cell.length_b   1.000
_cell.length_c   1.000
_cell.angle_alpha   90.00
_cell.angle_beta   90.00
_cell.angle_gamma   90.00
#
_symmetry.space_group_name_H-M   'P 1'
#
loop_
_entity.id
_entity.type
_entity.pdbx_description
1 polymer ?
#
loop_
_entity_poly.entity_id
_entity_poly.type
_entity_poly.pdbx_seq_one_letter_code
_entity_poly.pdbx_strand_id
1 'polypeptide(L)'
;MGWKTSGYLKPKLIVSAIDRISLSELWNDGIRGLIIDLDNTICPWRQSDVIMEADVLIKDALQRKYKVCLISNASSKRTQRIAKLYGIPFFAPAYKPSKYAFKKAIALMGLKEKEVSVVGDQLFTDILGGNRSGCYTILVPPLSKEEFIWTRFMRLLEKTTMSRSRNDYIK
;
A
#
# COMPACT_ATOMS: atom_id res chain seq x y z
N MET A 1 22.41 17.77 13.78
CA MET A 1 20.94 17.69 13.88
C MET A 1 20.49 16.30 13.40
N GLY A 2 20.41 15.32 14.30
CA GLY A 2 20.02 13.95 13.93
C GLY A 2 18.54 13.89 13.59
N TRP A 3 18.21 13.48 12.37
CA TRP A 3 16.82 13.27 11.96
C TRP A 3 16.28 12.08 12.74
N LYS A 4 15.50 12.32 13.81
CA LYS A 4 14.63 11.31 14.37
C LYS A 4 13.67 10.92 13.25
N THR A 5 13.79 9.71 12.72
CA THR A 5 12.81 9.17 11.79
C THR A 5 11.46 9.18 12.50
N SER A 6 10.58 10.09 12.09
CA SER A 6 9.24 10.17 12.68
C SER A 6 8.60 8.80 12.55
N GLY A 7 7.98 8.26 13.61
CA GLY A 7 7.40 6.92 13.62
C GLY A 7 6.42 6.64 12.47
N TYR A 8 5.98 7.68 11.75
CA TYR A 8 5.16 7.61 10.55
C TYR A 8 5.85 6.99 9.32
N LEU A 9 7.18 6.92 9.26
CA LEU A 9 7.90 6.22 8.17
C LEU A 9 8.24 4.76 8.54
N LYS A 10 7.77 4.28 9.70
CA LYS A 10 7.98 2.90 10.14
C LYS A 10 6.78 2.05 9.71
N PRO A 11 6.93 1.12 8.74
CA PRO A 11 5.86 0.17 8.44
C PRO A 11 5.62 -0.75 9.65
N LYS A 12 4.40 -1.26 9.79
CA LYS A 12 4.07 -2.26 10.83
C LYS A 12 4.55 -3.65 10.43
N LEU A 13 4.49 -3.96 9.14
CA LEU A 13 4.97 -5.21 8.56
C LEU A 13 5.79 -4.90 7.30
N ILE A 14 6.89 -5.62 7.10
CA ILE A 14 7.63 -5.64 5.84
C ILE A 14 7.61 -7.08 5.36
N VAL A 15 7.27 -7.29 4.10
CA VAL A 15 7.30 -8.62 3.48
C VAL A 15 8.20 -8.61 2.25
N SER A 16 8.75 -9.76 1.88
CA SER A 16 9.64 -9.90 0.73
C SER A 16 8.91 -9.94 -0.62
N ALA A 17 7.60 -10.14 -0.62
CA ALA A 17 6.73 -10.10 -1.80
C ALA A 17 5.25 -10.03 -1.36
N ILE A 18 4.35 -9.64 -2.27
CA ILE A 18 2.94 -9.45 -1.95
C ILE A 18 2.21 -10.77 -1.59
N ASP A 19 2.66 -11.90 -2.14
CA ASP A 19 2.15 -13.25 -1.82
C ASP A 19 2.49 -13.73 -0.40
N ARG A 20 3.41 -13.05 0.29
CA ARG A 20 3.77 -13.33 1.69
C ARG A 20 2.82 -12.70 2.70
N ILE A 21 1.84 -11.93 2.24
CA ILE A 21 0.83 -11.34 3.13
C ILE A 21 -0.16 -12.43 3.56
N SER A 22 -0.10 -12.83 4.83
CA SER A 22 -1.05 -13.78 5.41
C SER A 22 -2.38 -13.12 5.74
N LEU A 23 -3.38 -13.30 4.88
CA LEU A 23 -4.75 -12.81 5.13
C LEU A 23 -5.36 -13.43 6.39
N SER A 24 -5.03 -14.69 6.72
CA SER A 24 -5.51 -15.31 7.96
C SER A 24 -4.97 -14.60 9.21
N GLU A 25 -3.68 -14.26 9.22
CA GLU A 25 -3.07 -13.55 10.35
C GLU A 25 -3.64 -12.13 10.48
N LEU A 26 -3.75 -11.40 9.37
CA LEU A 26 -4.39 -10.08 9.37
C LEU A 26 -5.82 -10.14 9.91
N TRP A 27 -6.58 -11.18 9.56
CA TRP A 27 -7.94 -11.36 10.05
C TRP A 27 -7.95 -11.57 11.57
N ASN A 28 -7.05 -12.41 12.07
CA ASN A 28 -6.93 -12.69 13.50
C ASN A 28 -6.50 -11.42 14.29
N ASP A 29 -5.71 -10.56 13.67
CA ASP A 29 -5.30 -9.25 14.22
C ASP A 29 -6.40 -8.17 14.13
N GLY A 30 -7.59 -8.51 13.64
CA GLY A 30 -8.75 -7.60 13.58
C GLY A 30 -8.81 -6.75 12.30
N ILE A 31 -7.95 -7.00 11.31
CA ILE A 31 -8.03 -6.32 10.01
C ILE A 31 -9.18 -6.92 9.20
N ARG A 32 -10.00 -6.04 8.62
CA ARG A 32 -11.18 -6.35 7.79
C ARG A 32 -11.16 -5.62 6.45
N GLY A 33 -10.29 -4.63 6.29
CA GLY A 33 -10.15 -3.85 5.07
C GLY A 33 -8.72 -3.80 4.55
N LEU A 34 -8.56 -3.86 3.23
CA LEU A 34 -7.28 -3.68 2.53
C LEU A 34 -7.37 -2.45 1.62
N ILE A 35 -6.52 -1.46 1.88
CA ILE A 35 -6.21 -0.40 0.93
C ILE A 35 -4.92 -0.81 0.22
N ILE A 36 -4.95 -0.89 -1.11
CA ILE A 36 -3.81 -1.40 -1.90
C ILE A 36 -3.39 -0.33 -2.91
N ASP A 37 -2.09 -0.03 -2.97
CA ASP A 37 -1.54 0.78 -4.06
C ASP A 37 -1.51 0.01 -5.39
N LEU A 38 -1.46 0.75 -6.50
CA LEU A 38 -1.46 0.22 -7.84
C LEU A 38 -0.04 0.03 -8.41
N ASP A 39 0.61 1.13 -8.78
CA ASP A 39 1.86 1.11 -9.54
C ASP A 39 3.02 0.67 -8.63
N ASN A 40 3.80 -0.29 -9.10
CA ASN A 40 4.88 -0.97 -8.39
C ASN A 40 4.50 -1.74 -7.11
N THR A 41 3.21 -1.82 -6.79
CA THR A 41 2.68 -2.70 -5.74
C THR A 41 1.97 -3.93 -6.33
N ILE A 42 0.97 -3.73 -7.21
CA ILE A 42 0.23 -4.85 -7.87
C ILE A 42 0.39 -4.87 -9.39
N CYS A 43 0.76 -3.75 -9.99
CA CYS A 43 1.08 -3.65 -11.42
C CYS A 43 2.47 -3.02 -11.58
N PRO A 44 3.36 -3.56 -12.42
CA PRO A 44 4.57 -2.83 -12.78
C PRO A 44 4.23 -1.47 -13.39
N TRP A 45 5.08 -0.46 -13.16
CA TRP A 45 4.81 0.91 -13.59
C TRP A 45 4.42 1.00 -15.08
N ARG A 46 3.30 1.68 -15.37
CA ARG A 46 2.68 1.86 -16.70
C ARG A 46 2.24 0.59 -17.44
N GLN A 47 2.49 -0.61 -16.92
CA GLN A 47 2.03 -1.87 -17.53
C GLN A 47 0.56 -2.15 -17.18
N SER A 48 -0.20 -2.78 -18.07
CA SER A 48 -1.63 -3.00 -17.85
C SER A 48 -1.93 -4.13 -16.88
N ASP A 49 -0.98 -5.03 -16.66
CA ASP A 49 -1.28 -6.34 -16.12
C ASP A 49 -1.00 -6.37 -14.61
N VAL A 50 -1.96 -6.91 -13.87
CA VAL A 50 -1.78 -7.23 -12.46
C VAL A 50 -0.93 -8.49 -12.41
N ILE A 51 0.11 -8.50 -11.58
CA ILE A 51 0.94 -9.71 -11.43
C ILE A 51 0.11 -10.84 -10.81
N MET A 52 0.47 -12.08 -11.11
CA MET A 52 -0.29 -13.27 -10.71
C MET A 52 -0.47 -13.34 -9.18
N GLU A 53 0.59 -13.02 -8.43
CA GLU A 53 0.63 -13.03 -6.98
C GLU A 53 -0.38 -12.04 -6.36
N ALA A 54 -0.47 -10.84 -6.94
CA ALA A 54 -1.42 -9.83 -6.50
C ALA A 54 -2.87 -10.20 -6.88
N ASP A 55 -3.08 -10.78 -8.06
CA ASP A 55 -4.40 -11.28 -8.49
C ASP A 55 -4.93 -12.35 -7.53
N VAL A 56 -4.09 -13.32 -7.16
CA VAL A 56 -4.41 -14.37 -6.19
C VAL A 56 -4.75 -13.76 -4.83
N LEU A 57 -3.92 -12.85 -4.32
CA LEU A 57 -4.15 -12.19 -3.03
C LEU A 57 -5.49 -11.43 -3.00
N ILE A 58 -5.77 -10.62 -4.03
CA ILE A 58 -7.00 -9.82 -4.09
C ILE A 58 -8.23 -10.73 -4.14
N LYS A 59 -8.19 -11.78 -4.97
CA LYS A 59 -9.31 -12.73 -5.07
C LYS A 59 -9.53 -13.49 -3.76
N ASP A 60 -8.47 -13.95 -3.10
CA ASP A 60 -8.59 -14.62 -1.79
C ASP A 60 -9.16 -13.66 -0.72
N ALA A 61 -8.68 -12.40 -0.70
CA ALA A 61 -9.21 -11.38 0.21
C ALA A 61 -10.72 -11.16 0.02
N LEU A 62 -11.19 -11.04 -1.23
CA LEU A 62 -12.61 -10.86 -1.54
C LEU A 62 -13.44 -12.09 -1.16
N GLN A 63 -12.93 -13.31 -1.39
CA GLN A 63 -13.58 -14.55 -0.97
C GLN A 63 -13.75 -14.61 0.55
N ARG A 64 -12.73 -14.19 1.29
CA ARG A 64 -12.70 -14.06 2.77
C ARG A 64 -13.47 -12.85 3.31
N LYS A 65 -14.17 -12.11 2.45
CA LYS A 65 -15.01 -10.96 2.81
C LYS A 65 -14.25 -9.73 3.30
N TYR A 66 -12.96 -9.60 2.97
CA TYR A 66 -12.29 -8.31 3.11
C TYR A 66 -12.98 -7.25 2.26
N LYS A 67 -13.06 -6.04 2.80
CA LYS A 67 -13.35 -4.85 1.98
C LYS A 67 -12.04 -4.42 1.33
N VAL A 68 -12.00 -4.33 0.01
CA VAL A 68 -10.78 -3.97 -0.73
C VAL A 68 -11.01 -2.66 -1.46
N CYS A 69 -10.04 -1.74 -1.42
CA CYS A 69 -10.09 -0.47 -2.13
C CYS A 69 -8.72 -0.14 -2.73
N LEU A 70 -8.68 0.31 -3.99
CA LEU A 70 -7.45 0.83 -4.58
C LEU A 70 -7.25 2.31 -4.27
N ILE A 71 -6.03 2.71 -3.91
CA ILE A 71 -5.65 4.12 -3.78
C ILE A 71 -4.33 4.36 -4.51
N SER A 72 -4.36 5.19 -5.56
CA SER A 72 -3.17 5.42 -6.39
C SER A 72 -2.98 6.89 -6.78
N ASN A 73 -1.72 7.29 -6.90
CA ASN A 73 -1.33 8.57 -7.52
C ASN A 73 -1.34 8.51 -9.06
N ALA A 74 -1.62 7.35 -9.65
CA ALA A 74 -1.82 7.19 -11.08
C ALA A 74 -3.09 7.92 -11.58
N SER A 75 -3.27 7.95 -12.90
CA SER A 75 -4.47 8.54 -13.50
C SER A 75 -5.74 7.75 -13.16
N SER A 76 -6.86 8.45 -13.01
CA SER A 76 -8.15 7.82 -12.70
C SER A 76 -8.55 6.76 -13.71
N LYS A 77 -8.27 6.97 -15.01
CA LYS A 77 -8.55 6.00 -16.09
C LYS A 77 -7.83 4.68 -15.88
N ARG A 78 -6.54 4.72 -15.50
CA ARG A 78 -5.73 3.52 -15.25
C ARG A 78 -6.24 2.77 -14.02
N THR A 79 -6.40 3.48 -12.90
CA THR A 79 -6.88 2.88 -11.66
C THR A 79 -8.28 2.30 -11.81
N GLN A 80 -9.20 3.00 -12.48
CA GLN A 80 -10.54 2.52 -12.74
C GLN A 80 -10.54 1.22 -13.54
N ARG A 81 -9.69 1.10 -14.56
CA ARG A 81 -9.59 -0.12 -15.37
C ARG A 81 -9.25 -1.33 -14.51
N ILE A 82 -8.28 -1.20 -13.61
CA ILE A 82 -7.87 -2.30 -12.72
C ILE A 82 -8.91 -2.56 -11.64
N ALA A 83 -9.47 -1.52 -11.03
CA ALA A 83 -10.53 -1.64 -10.04
C ALA A 83 -11.76 -2.40 -10.58
N LYS A 84 -12.11 -2.16 -11.86
CA LYS A 84 -13.21 -2.86 -12.55
C LYS A 84 -12.98 -4.36 -12.70
N LEU A 85 -11.74 -4.84 -12.81
CA LEU A 85 -11.45 -6.28 -12.92
C LEU A 85 -11.92 -7.06 -11.69
N TYR A 86 -11.90 -6.40 -10.52
CA TYR A 86 -12.24 -6.99 -9.24
C TYR A 86 -13.59 -6.50 -8.69
N GLY A 87 -14.24 -5.55 -9.36
CA GLY A 87 -15.48 -4.93 -8.87
C GLY A 87 -15.29 -4.16 -7.55
N ILE A 88 -14.12 -3.55 -7.34
CA ILE A 88 -13.76 -2.85 -6.09
C ILE A 88 -13.76 -1.33 -6.26
N PRO A 89 -14.01 -0.57 -5.17
CA PRO A 89 -13.88 0.89 -5.18
C PRO A 89 -12.43 1.34 -5.38
N PHE A 90 -12.26 2.59 -5.84
CA PHE A 90 -10.95 3.21 -5.97
C PHE A 90 -10.97 4.73 -5.73
N PHE A 91 -9.81 5.28 -5.36
CA PHE A 91 -9.55 6.72 -5.36
C PHE A 91 -8.28 7.02 -6.16
N ALA A 92 -8.42 7.82 -7.22
CA ALA A 92 -7.30 8.28 -8.04
C ALA A 92 -7.67 9.56 -8.82
N PRO A 93 -6.74 10.51 -9.02
CA PRO A 93 -5.44 10.58 -8.34
C PRO A 93 -5.63 10.85 -6.84
N ALA A 94 -4.93 10.11 -6.00
CA ALA A 94 -5.11 10.12 -4.55
C ALA A 94 -4.29 11.20 -3.83
N TYR A 95 -3.27 11.76 -4.48
CA TYR A 95 -2.32 12.72 -3.91
C TYR A 95 -1.70 12.26 -2.58
N LYS A 96 -1.36 10.97 -2.47
CA LYS A 96 -0.59 10.41 -1.35
C LYS A 96 0.73 11.19 -1.19
N PRO A 97 1.18 11.50 0.05
CA PRO A 97 0.73 10.95 1.34
C PRO A 97 -0.40 11.73 2.04
N SER A 98 -1.21 12.52 1.32
CA SER A 98 -2.38 13.18 1.93
C SER A 98 -3.35 12.15 2.53
N LYS A 99 -3.88 12.44 3.73
CA LYS A 99 -4.84 11.56 4.44
C LYS A 99 -6.21 11.49 3.77
N TYR A 100 -6.52 12.41 2.85
CA TYR A 100 -7.86 12.59 2.31
C TYR A 100 -8.40 11.31 1.64
N ALA A 101 -7.64 10.73 0.70
CA ALA A 101 -8.06 9.52 -0.01
C ALA A 101 -8.16 8.31 0.94
N PHE A 102 -7.20 8.14 1.86
CA PHE A 102 -7.23 7.06 2.86
C PHE A 102 -8.48 7.13 3.72
N LYS A 103 -8.80 8.30 4.29
CA LYS A 103 -10.01 8.48 5.10
C LYS A 103 -11.29 8.23 4.33
N LYS A 104 -11.35 8.65 3.06
CA LYS A 104 -12.51 8.38 2.19
C LYS A 104 -12.68 6.88 1.92
N ALA A 105 -11.60 6.15 1.68
CA ALA A 105 -11.64 4.71 1.51
C ALA A 105 -12.09 3.98 2.78
N ILE A 106 -11.54 4.34 3.95
CA ILE A 106 -11.92 3.75 5.23
C ILE A 106 -13.42 3.96 5.50
N ALA A 107 -13.91 5.19 5.32
CA ALA A 107 -15.33 5.51 5.46
C ALA A 107 -16.22 4.75 4.47
N LEU A 108 -15.80 4.64 3.20
CA LEU A 108 -16.53 3.89 2.17
C LEU A 108 -16.62 2.40 2.49
N MET A 109 -15.58 1.82 3.11
CA MET A 109 -15.59 0.44 3.57
C MET A 109 -16.45 0.23 4.83
N GLY A 110 -16.84 1.31 5.53
CA GLY A 110 -17.59 1.24 6.78
C GLY A 110 -16.78 0.68 7.95
N LEU A 111 -15.45 0.90 7.96
CA LEU A 111 -14.52 0.35 8.94
C LEU A 111 -13.89 1.45 9.79
N LYS A 112 -13.29 1.08 10.92
CA LYS A 112 -12.39 1.95 11.69
C LYS A 112 -10.98 1.87 11.11
N GLU A 113 -10.17 2.91 11.31
CA GLU A 113 -8.82 2.98 10.77
C GLU A 113 -7.94 1.80 11.22
N LYS A 114 -8.11 1.36 12.48
CA LYS A 114 -7.40 0.20 13.05
C LYS A 114 -7.78 -1.15 12.45
N GLU A 115 -8.89 -1.24 11.74
CA GLU A 115 -9.37 -2.46 11.06
C GLU A 115 -8.92 -2.50 9.60
N VAL A 116 -8.11 -1.52 9.16
CA VAL A 116 -7.68 -1.38 7.77
C VAL A 116 -6.16 -1.46 7.69
N SER A 117 -5.67 -2.29 6.77
CA SER A 117 -4.27 -2.26 6.35
C SER A 117 -4.09 -1.47 5.06
N VAL A 118 -2.94 -0.82 4.93
CA VAL A 118 -2.45 -0.17 3.70
C VAL A 118 -1.25 -0.95 3.20
N VAL A 119 -1.33 -1.43 1.96
CA VAL A 119 -0.27 -2.19 1.28
C VAL A 119 0.30 -1.34 0.16
N GLY A 120 1.60 -1.09 0.18
CA GLY A 120 2.29 -0.31 -0.85
C GLY A 120 3.80 -0.48 -0.82
N ASP A 121 4.49 0.01 -1.84
CA ASP A 121 5.94 -0.18 -2.03
C ASP A 121 6.81 1.06 -1.70
N GLN A 122 6.17 2.13 -1.25
CA GLN A 122 6.83 3.42 -0.99
C GLN A 122 6.63 3.90 0.44
N LEU A 123 7.72 4.30 1.11
CA LEU A 123 7.66 4.79 2.49
C LEU A 123 7.01 6.18 2.57
N PHE A 124 7.36 7.08 1.64
CA PHE A 124 6.92 8.47 1.70
C PHE A 124 5.51 8.72 1.16
N THR A 125 4.86 7.73 0.57
CA THR A 125 3.48 7.84 0.07
C THR A 125 2.57 6.90 0.86
N ASP A 126 2.72 5.59 0.71
CA ASP A 126 1.80 4.59 1.26
C ASP A 126 1.97 4.43 2.76
N ILE A 127 3.21 4.20 3.21
CA ILE A 127 3.47 3.98 4.64
C ILE A 127 3.24 5.27 5.42
N LEU A 128 3.74 6.41 4.93
CA LEU A 128 3.50 7.71 5.54
C LEU A 128 2.00 8.06 5.57
N GLY A 129 1.29 7.87 4.45
CA GLY A 129 -0.14 8.17 4.33
C GLY A 129 -1.01 7.27 5.21
N GLY A 130 -0.73 5.98 5.23
CA GLY A 130 -1.41 4.98 6.05
C GLY A 130 -1.18 5.21 7.54
N ASN A 131 0.08 5.38 7.96
CA ASN A 131 0.41 5.65 9.37
C ASN A 131 -0.20 6.98 9.85
N ARG A 132 -0.17 8.04 9.04
CA ARG A 132 -0.83 9.32 9.35
C ARG A 132 -2.35 9.19 9.45
N SER A 133 -2.92 8.17 8.81
CA SER A 133 -4.35 7.85 8.86
C SER A 133 -4.70 6.84 9.95
N GLY A 134 -3.73 6.34 10.72
CA GLY A 134 -3.97 5.39 11.81
C GLY A 134 -4.14 3.93 11.37
N CYS A 135 -3.86 3.62 10.11
CA CYS A 135 -3.98 2.27 9.56
C CYS A 135 -2.79 1.38 9.94
N TYR A 136 -2.98 0.07 9.86
CA TYR A 136 -1.87 -0.88 9.80
C TYR A 136 -1.15 -0.72 8.46
N THR A 137 0.17 -0.74 8.41
CA THR A 137 0.93 -0.50 7.16
C THR A 137 1.84 -1.67 6.82
N ILE A 138 1.76 -2.14 5.58
CA ILE A 138 2.52 -3.25 5.03
C ILE A 138 3.36 -2.71 3.88
N LEU A 139 4.68 -2.80 4.02
CA LEU A 139 5.62 -2.44 2.96
C LEU A 139 5.99 -3.69 2.15
N VAL A 140 5.81 -3.62 0.83
CA VAL A 140 6.26 -4.63 -0.14
C VAL A 140 7.43 -4.06 -0.97
N PRO A 141 8.28 -4.89 -1.60
CA PRO A 141 9.27 -4.37 -2.54
C PRO A 141 8.60 -3.89 -3.84
N PRO A 142 9.19 -2.89 -4.53
CA PRO A 142 8.68 -2.44 -5.82
C PRO A 142 8.84 -3.50 -6.91
N LEU A 143 7.83 -3.64 -7.77
CA LEU A 143 7.83 -4.58 -8.89
C LEU A 143 8.79 -4.20 -10.03
N SER A 144 9.05 -2.91 -10.23
CA SER A 144 9.95 -2.40 -11.27
C SER A 144 10.90 -1.34 -10.74
N LYS A 145 12.04 -1.18 -11.42
CA LYS A 145 12.96 -0.06 -11.20
C LYS A 145 12.53 1.21 -11.93
N GLU A 146 11.58 1.10 -12.86
CA GLU A 146 11.07 2.22 -13.65
C GLU A 146 9.96 2.97 -12.93
N GLU A 147 10.12 4.28 -12.78
CA GLU A 147 9.22 5.14 -12.00
C GLU A 147 9.27 6.59 -12.47
N PHE A 148 8.31 7.38 -11.99
CA PHE A 148 8.34 8.83 -12.15
C PHE A 148 9.57 9.45 -11.46
N ILE A 149 10.13 10.53 -12.03
CA ILE A 149 11.38 11.16 -11.55
C ILE A 149 11.26 11.61 -10.08
N TRP A 150 10.09 12.16 -9.71
CA TRP A 150 9.79 12.55 -8.33
C TRP A 150 9.81 11.35 -7.37
N THR A 151 9.24 10.22 -7.79
CA THR A 151 9.24 8.95 -7.05
C THR A 151 10.66 8.46 -6.81
N ARG A 152 11.51 8.49 -7.85
CA ARG A 152 12.94 8.16 -7.76
C ARG A 152 13.70 9.09 -6.80
N PHE A 153 13.38 10.38 -6.78
CA PHE A 153 13.96 11.33 -5.82
C PHE A 153 13.56 10.99 -4.39
N MET A 154 12.29 10.66 -4.13
CA MET A 154 11.83 10.22 -2.82
C MET A 154 12.56 8.93 -2.38
N ARG A 155 12.77 7.97 -3.28
CA ARG A 155 13.56 6.75 -2.96
C ARG A 155 15.01 7.02 -2.58
N LEU A 156 15.63 8.08 -3.12
CA LEU A 156 16.98 8.48 -2.69
C LEU A 156 16.98 8.95 -1.24
N LEU A 157 15.95 9.70 -0.81
CA LEU A 157 15.76 10.09 0.59
C LEU A 157 15.45 8.87 1.48
N GLU A 158 14.76 7.84 0.95
CA GLU A 158 14.48 6.59 1.67
C GLU A 158 15.76 5.80 1.94
N LYS A 159 16.68 5.69 0.97
CA LYS A 159 17.94 4.93 1.14
C LYS A 159 18.78 5.47 2.30
N THR A 160 18.84 6.78 2.48
CA THR A 160 19.55 7.41 3.59
C THR A 160 18.89 7.11 4.95
N THR A 161 17.58 6.86 4.94
CA THR A 161 16.77 6.54 6.12
C THR A 161 16.84 5.06 6.50
N MET A 162 16.85 4.15 5.51
CA MET A 162 16.89 2.69 5.74
C MET A 162 18.30 2.15 6.01
N SER A 163 19.36 2.87 5.66
CA SER A 163 20.76 2.44 5.88
C SER A 163 21.14 2.25 7.36
N ARG A 164 20.29 2.65 8.31
CA ARG A 164 20.52 2.45 9.76
C ARG A 164 19.61 1.40 10.40
N SER A 165 18.70 0.81 9.63
CA SER A 165 17.57 0.05 10.18
C SER A 165 17.50 -1.39 9.69
N ARG A 166 18.24 -1.81 8.67
CA ARG A 166 17.99 -3.07 7.95
C ARG A 166 18.08 -4.38 8.78
N ASN A 167 18.66 -4.36 9.97
CA ASN A 167 18.74 -5.54 10.85
C ASN A 167 17.50 -5.78 11.73
N ASP A 168 16.59 -4.81 11.88
CA ASP A 168 15.48 -4.91 12.85
C ASP A 168 14.11 -5.23 12.23
N TYR A 169 14.01 -5.40 10.91
CA TYR A 169 12.71 -5.37 10.19
C TYR A 169 12.41 -6.58 9.31
N ILE A 170 13.30 -7.57 9.26
CA ILE A 170 13.05 -8.83 8.55
C ILE A 170 12.58 -9.83 9.60
N LYS A 171 11.29 -10.18 9.55
CA LYS A 171 10.74 -11.39 10.17
C LYS A 171 10.51 -12.42 9.07
#